data_AF-A0A3A8Q2J9-F1
#
_entry.id   AF-A0A3A8Q2J9-F1
#
_cell.length_a   1.000
_cell.length_b   1.000
_cell.length_c   1.000
_cell.angle_alpha   90.00
_cell.angle_beta   90.00
_cell.angle_gamma   90.00
#
_symmetry.space_group_name_H-M   'P 1'
#
loop_
_entity.id
_entity.type
_entity.pdbx_description
1 polymer ?
#
loop_
_entity_poly.entity_id
_entity_poly.type
_entity_poly.pdbx_seq_one_letter_code
_entity_poly.pdbx_strand_id
1 'polypeptide(L)' 'ALNPGQSVEVRFALPPSLEELQVRGEVLPPKAGAEGPVVRVRFVELPVEVELAIARHLDEQLTGGR' A
#
# COMPACT_ATOMS: atom_id res chain seq x y z
N ALA A 1 14.19 12.42 4.04
CA ALA A 1 13.95 11.38 3.01
C ALA A 1 13.80 10.04 3.70
N LEU A 2 12.99 9.13 3.16
CA LEU A 2 12.87 7.76 3.68
C LEU A 2 14.02 6.91 3.11
N ASN A 3 14.66 6.11 3.97
CA ASN A 3 15.82 5.32 3.59
C ASN A 3 15.40 3.88 3.21
N PRO A 4 16.03 3.24 2.22
CA PRO A 4 15.82 1.81 1.96
C PRO A 4 16.09 0.97 3.22
N GLY A 5 15.24 -0.02 3.49
CA GLY A 5 15.32 -0.86 4.69
C GLY A 5 14.72 -0.23 5.96
N GLN A 6 14.30 1.05 5.90
CA GLN A 6 13.66 1.70 7.04
C GLN A 6 12.29 1.08 7.32
N SER A 7 12.04 0.68 8.57
CA SER A 7 10.71 0.32 9.05
C SER A 7 9.84 1.55 9.22
N VAL A 8 8.62 1.48 8.70
CA VAL A 8 7.64 2.57 8.74
C VAL A 8 6.26 2.04 9.12
N GLU A 9 5.44 2.94 9.64
CA GLU A 9 4.00 2.74 9.75
C GLU A 9 3.34 3.39 8.53
N VAL A 10 2.50 2.62 7.83
CA VAL A 10 1.74 3.10 6.68
C VAL A 10 0.29 3.21 7.09
N ARG A 11 -0.32 4.34 6.74
CA ARG A 11 -1.75 4.56 6.91
C ARG A 11 -2.38 4.85 5.56
N PHE A 12 -3.47 4.15 5.26
CA PHE A 12 -4.19 4.29 4.01
C PHE A 12 -5.66 3.91 4.19
N ALA A 13 -6.51 4.39 3.29
CA ALA A 13 -7.90 3.96 3.18
C ALA A 13 -8.11 3.27 1.83
N LEU A 14 -9.03 2.30 1.80
CA LEU A 14 -9.46 1.62 0.57
C LEU A 14 -10.82 2.19 0.13
N PRO A 15 -10.89 2.95 -0.97
CA PRO A 15 -12.16 3.48 -1.47
C PRO A 15 -13.18 2.36 -1.73
N PRO A 16 -14.48 2.57 -1.45
CA PRO A 16 -15.11 3.82 -0.97
C PRO A 16 -15.05 4.02 0.55
N SER A 17 -14.45 3.08 1.30
CA SER A 17 -14.32 3.21 2.75
C SER A 17 -13.38 4.38 3.10
N LEU A 18 -13.76 5.15 4.11
CA LEU A 18 -12.92 6.16 4.74
C LEU A 18 -12.22 5.64 6.00
N GLU A 19 -12.39 4.35 6.32
CA GLU A 19 -11.71 3.72 7.44
C GLU A 19 -10.20 3.63 7.15
N GLU A 20 -9.42 4.21 8.07
CA GLU A 20 -7.96 4.25 7.97
C GLU A 20 -7.37 2.95 8.51
N LEU A 21 -6.65 2.23 7.65
CA LEU A 21 -5.94 1.01 7.98
C LEU A 21 -4.49 1.36 8.29
N GLN A 22 -3.97 0.79 9.38
CA GLN A 22 -2.59 1.00 9.83
C GLN A 22 -1.81 -0.31 9.75
N VAL A 23 -0.69 -0.31 9.01
CA VAL A 23 0.15 -1.49 8.80
C VAL A 23 1.63 -1.17 8.93
N ARG A 24 2.45 -2.17 9.31
CA ARG A 24 3.91 -2.04 9.29
C ARG A 24 4.46 -2.37 7.92
N GLY A 25 5.44 -1.59 7.49
CA GLY A 25 6.12 -1.80 6.23
C GLY A 25 7.61 -1.48 6.26
N GLU A 26 8.30 -1.90 5.21
CA GLU A 26 9.70 -1.61 4.96
C GLU A 26 9.83 -0.83 3.66
N VAL A 27 10.60 0.26 3.70
CA VAL A 27 10.88 1.09 2.54
C VAL A 27 11.78 0.33 1.57
N LEU A 28 11.29 0.16 0.33
CA LEU A 28 12.05 -0.42 -0.76
C LEU A 28 12.92 0.64 -1.44
N PRO A 29 13.97 0.23 -2.18
CA PRO A 29 14.76 1.15 -2.98
C PRO A 29 13.89 2.04 -3.90
N PRO A 30 14.19 3.35 -4.00
CA PRO A 30 13.44 4.28 -4.84
C PRO A 30 13.34 3.78 -6.27
N LYS A 31 12.19 4.05 -6.90
CA LYS A 31 11.97 3.77 -8.32
C LYS A 31 11.57 5.07 -9.01
N ALA A 32 11.96 5.24 -10.27
CA ALA A 32 11.42 6.32 -11.09
C ALA A 32 9.92 6.08 -11.31
N GLY A 33 9.09 7.04 -10.90
CA GLY A 33 7.66 7.12 -11.23
C GLY A 33 7.41 8.16 -12.32
N ALA A 34 6.14 8.31 -12.71
CA ALA A 34 5.73 9.22 -13.78
C ALA A 34 6.04 10.71 -13.48
N GLU A 35 5.99 11.12 -12.22
CA GLU A 35 6.16 12.52 -11.78
C GLU A 35 7.44 12.75 -10.94
N GLY A 36 8.30 11.74 -10.83
CA GLY A 36 9.53 11.81 -10.03
C GLY A 36 9.81 10.54 -9.23
N PRO A 37 10.81 10.58 -8.32
CA PRO A 37 11.13 9.44 -7.46
C PRO A 37 9.95 9.07 -6.58
N VAL A 38 9.51 7.81 -6.64
CA VAL A 38 8.45 7.28 -5.77
C VAL A 38 9.03 6.41 -4.67
N VAL A 39 8.42 6.53 -3.48
CA VAL A 39 8.67 5.61 -2.38
C VAL A 39 7.74 4.43 -2.54
N ARG A 40 8.29 3.22 -2.37
CA ARG A 40 7.51 1.98 -2.32
C ARG A 40 7.71 1.35 -0.96
N VAL A 41 6.65 0.76 -0.43
CA VAL A 41 6.69 0.09 0.86
C VAL A 41 6.22 -1.35 0.68
N ARG A 42 6.97 -2.29 1.23
CA ARG A 42 6.56 -3.69 1.34
C ARG A 42 5.95 -3.90 2.72
N PHE A 43 4.73 -4.40 2.81
CA PHE A 43 4.11 -4.75 4.09
C PHE A 43 4.83 -5.96 4.70
N VAL A 44 5.14 -5.90 6.00
CA VAL A 44 5.97 -6.91 6.69
C VAL A 44 5.12 -7.92 7.47
N GLU A 45 3.97 -7.49 7.99
CA GLU A 45 3.03 -8.31 8.77
C GLU A 45 1.61 -7.80 8.50
N LEU A 46 1.00 -8.26 7.40
CA LEU A 46 -0.34 -7.82 7.00
C LEU A 46 -1.38 -8.76 7.65
N PRO A 47 -2.29 -8.24 8.51
CA PRO A 47 -3.38 -9.06 9.02
C PRO A 47 -4.24 -9.61 7.88
N VAL A 48 -4.72 -10.85 8.00
CA VAL A 48 -5.45 -11.54 6.92
C VAL A 48 -6.70 -10.76 6.52
N GLU A 49 -7.38 -10.13 7.48
CA GLU A 49 -8.57 -9.30 7.22
C GLU A 49 -8.23 -8.10 6.31
N VAL A 50 -7.06 -7.49 6.54
CA VAL A 50 -6.56 -6.36 5.75
C VAL A 50 -6.11 -6.84 4.36
N GLU A 51 -5.44 -7.99 4.29
CA GLU A 51 -5.05 -8.61 3.02
C GLU A 51 -6.28 -8.90 2.15
N LEU A 52 -7.32 -9.50 2.72
CA LEU A 52 -8.57 -9.79 2.02
C LEU A 52 -9.28 -8.51 1.57
N ALA A 53 -9.27 -7.46 2.39
CA ALA A 53 -9.86 -6.16 2.01
C ALA A 53 -9.12 -5.55 0.82
N ILE A 54 -7.78 -5.57 0.81
CA ILE A 54 -6.97 -5.10 -0.31
C ILE A 54 -7.25 -5.94 -1.56
N ALA A 55 -7.24 -7.27 -1.45
CA ALA A 55 -7.47 -8.17 -2.58
C ALA A 55 -8.83 -7.91 -3.25
N ARG A 56 -9.90 -7.83 -2.46
CA ARG A 56 -11.25 -7.51 -2.96
C ARG A 56 -11.29 -6.16 -3.67
N HIS A 57 -10.67 -5.14 -3.07
CA HIS A 57 -10.62 -3.81 -3.67
C HIS A 57 -9.88 -3.80 -5.02
N LEU A 58 -8.76 -4.53 -5.12
CA LEU A 58 -8.02 -4.66 -6.38
C LEU A 58 -8.82 -5.43 -7.44
N ASP A 59 -9.50 -6.50 -7.05
CA ASP A 59 -10.37 -7.27 -7.94
C ASP A 59 -11.52 -6.40 -8.48
N GLU A 60 -12.17 -5.60 -7.64
CA GLU A 60 -13.22 -4.67 -8.05
C GLU A 60 -12.72 -3.64 -9.06
N GLN A 61 -11.54 -3.06 -8.85
CA GLN A 61 -10.94 -2.11 -9.79
C GLN A 61 -10.59 -2.77 -11.14
N LEU A 62 -10.08 -3.99 -11.12
CA LEU A 62 -9.71 -4.73 -12.34
C LEU A 62 -10.92 -5.19 -13.14
N THR A 63 -12.04 -5.49 -12.46
CA THR A 63 -13.27 -5.99 -13.11
C THR A 63 -14.19 -4.86 -13.57
N GLY A 64 -14.15 -3.71 -12.88
CA GLY A 64 -14.95 -2.51 -13.20
C GLY A 64 -14.32 -1.55 -14.22
N GLY A 65 -13.08 -1.80 -14.65
CA GLY A 65 -12.34 -0.96 -15.62
C GLY A 65 -12.58 -1.29 -17.10
N ARG A 66 -13.84 -1.46 -17.53
CA ARG A 66 -14.23 -1.44 -18.96
C ARG A 66 -15.17 -0.28 -19.25
#